data_AF-A0A9D0HNS5-F1
#
_entry.id   AF-A0A9D0HNS5-F1
#
_cell.length_a   1.000
_cell.length_b   1.000
_cell.length_c   1.000
_cell.angle_alpha   90.00
_cell.angle_beta   90.00
_cell.angle_gamma   90.00
#
_symmetry.space_group_name_H-M   'P 1'
#
loop_
_entity.id
_entity.type
_entity.pdbx_description
1 polymer ?
#
loop_
_entity_poly.entity_id
_entity_poly.type
_entity_poly.pdbx_seq_one_letter_code
_entity_poly.pdbx_strand_id
1 'polypeptide(L)'
;MGEALVFKIDIDKDIHIEMLHISHAQALFDLTNKNRETLQEWLPWVGHTTKIEDTQEFIRHSLTQYVKNGSIDAPVFYKGKLVGMIALLISKRYNLKRADIGYWLDSEHQGKGIISKCAQKMLEIGFEKYNLRKITIHCATDNSNSCNVAKRLGFHLDGTLRQEAKVGEKIEDLNVFSITQNEYKEIK
;
A
#
# COMPACT_ATOMS: atom_id res chain seq x y z
N MET A 1 -9.36 28.41 14.98
CA MET A 1 -10.02 27.56 13.97
C MET A 1 -8.95 27.13 12.98
N GLY A 2 -8.32 25.98 13.23
CA GLY A 2 -7.27 25.46 12.34
C GLY A 2 -7.92 24.91 11.09
N GLU A 3 -7.47 25.36 9.92
CA GLU A 3 -7.82 24.74 8.66
C GLU A 3 -7.57 23.23 8.77
N ALA A 4 -8.62 22.43 8.57
CA ALA A 4 -8.49 21.00 8.48
C ALA A 4 -7.46 20.71 7.37
N LEU A 5 -6.35 20.06 7.71
CA LEU A 5 -5.39 19.58 6.73
C LEU A 5 -6.12 18.56 5.82
N VAL A 6 -6.67 19.02 4.71
CA VAL A 6 -7.15 18.16 3.64
C VAL A 6 -5.90 17.65 2.93
N PHE A 7 -5.35 16.54 3.41
CA PHE A 7 -4.27 15.86 2.69
C PHE A 7 -4.89 15.06 1.55
N LYS A 8 -5.31 15.74 0.48
CA LYS A 8 -5.66 15.14 -0.81
C LYS A 8 -4.52 15.35 -1.78
N ILE A 9 -4.09 14.28 -2.44
CA ILE A 9 -3.07 14.31 -3.48
C ILE A 9 -3.69 13.78 -4.76
N ASP A 10 -3.89 14.67 -5.74
CA ASP A 10 -4.22 14.27 -7.10
C ASP A 10 -2.99 13.62 -7.74
N ILE A 11 -3.14 12.37 -8.18
CA ILE A 11 -2.12 11.58 -8.88
C ILE A 11 -2.20 11.87 -10.38
N ASP A 12 -3.43 11.97 -10.89
CA ASP A 12 -3.75 12.51 -12.20
C ASP A 12 -5.21 13.02 -12.21
N LYS A 13 -5.78 13.28 -13.40
CA LYS A 13 -7.16 13.78 -13.54
C LYS A 13 -8.25 12.84 -13.01
N ASP A 14 -7.98 11.54 -12.95
CA ASP A 14 -8.94 10.51 -12.58
C ASP A 14 -8.60 9.87 -11.22
N ILE A 15 -7.34 9.94 -10.77
CA ILE A 15 -6.84 9.25 -9.58
C ILE A 15 -6.43 10.27 -8.52
N HIS A 16 -6.91 10.07 -7.30
CA HIS A 16 -6.34 10.74 -6.13
C HIS A 16 -6.21 9.77 -4.96
N ILE A 17 -5.35 10.14 -4.02
CA ILE A 17 -5.30 9.54 -2.69
C ILE A 17 -5.58 10.63 -1.67
N GLU A 18 -6.08 10.26 -0.50
CA GLU A 18 -6.31 11.23 0.57
C GLU A 18 -5.96 10.68 1.95
N MET A 19 -6.03 11.52 2.98
CA MET A 19 -5.83 11.08 4.36
C MET A 19 -6.88 10.06 4.75
N LEU A 20 -6.44 8.91 5.28
CA LEU A 20 -7.36 7.96 5.88
C LEU A 20 -8.08 8.62 7.07
N HIS A 21 -9.40 8.47 7.12
CA HIS A 21 -10.24 9.05 8.16
C HIS A 21 -11.30 8.03 8.59
N ILE A 22 -11.81 8.18 9.82
CA ILE A 22 -12.78 7.22 10.38
C ILE A 22 -14.08 7.14 9.58
N SER A 23 -14.45 8.21 8.85
CA SER A 23 -15.60 8.21 7.94
C SER A 23 -15.45 7.24 6.77
N HIS A 24 -14.23 6.79 6.45
CA HIS A 24 -13.99 5.79 5.40
C HIS A 24 -14.29 4.36 5.87
N ALA A 25 -14.50 4.12 7.17
CA ALA A 25 -14.61 2.79 7.73
C ALA A 25 -15.69 1.93 7.05
N GLN A 26 -16.90 2.46 6.88
CA GLN A 26 -18.00 1.73 6.24
C GLN A 26 -17.67 1.40 4.78
N ALA A 27 -17.28 2.41 3.99
CA ALA A 27 -16.98 2.21 2.58
C ALA A 27 -15.79 1.27 2.34
N LEU A 28 -14.75 1.32 3.18
CA LEU A 28 -13.62 0.40 3.12
C LEU A 28 -14.00 -1.02 3.52
N PHE A 29 -14.83 -1.18 4.56
CA PHE A 29 -15.32 -2.49 4.97
C PHE A 29 -16.18 -3.13 3.88
N ASP A 30 -17.09 -2.36 3.28
CA ASP A 30 -17.93 -2.82 2.17
C ASP A 30 -17.09 -3.20 0.94
N LEU A 31 -16.09 -2.37 0.59
CA LEU A 31 -15.19 -2.65 -0.53
C LEU A 31 -14.33 -3.90 -0.29
N THR A 32 -13.87 -4.09 0.94
CA THR A 32 -13.14 -5.29 1.37
C THR A 32 -14.03 -6.52 1.24
N ASN A 33 -15.28 -6.46 1.71
CA ASN A 33 -16.25 -7.55 1.58
C ASN A 33 -16.56 -7.89 0.13
N LYS A 34 -16.79 -6.87 -0.71
CA LYS A 34 -17.01 -7.04 -2.16
C LYS A 34 -15.86 -7.82 -2.82
N ASN A 35 -14.62 -7.59 -2.39
CA ASN A 35 -13.44 -8.21 -2.99
C ASN A 35 -12.85 -9.37 -2.18
N ARG A 36 -13.53 -9.81 -1.12
CA ARG A 36 -13.00 -10.75 -0.11
C ARG A 36 -12.37 -11.98 -0.73
N GLU A 37 -13.07 -12.62 -1.67
CA GLU A 37 -12.60 -13.84 -2.34
C GLU A 37 -11.27 -13.64 -3.08
N THR A 38 -11.11 -12.49 -3.75
CA THR A 38 -9.87 -12.18 -4.49
C THR A 38 -8.75 -11.66 -3.60
N LEU A 39 -9.08 -10.91 -2.54
CA LEU A 39 -8.08 -10.36 -1.63
C LEU A 39 -7.52 -11.43 -0.70
N GLN A 40 -8.36 -12.33 -0.21
CA GLN A 40 -7.96 -13.42 0.67
C GLN A 40 -7.11 -14.48 -0.02
N GLU A 41 -6.88 -14.40 -1.33
CA GLU A 41 -5.88 -15.23 -2.00
C GLU A 41 -4.45 -14.76 -1.65
N TRP A 42 -4.27 -13.47 -1.39
CA TRP A 42 -2.94 -12.85 -1.25
C TRP A 42 -2.70 -12.14 0.08
N LEU A 43 -3.76 -11.77 0.80
CA LEU A 43 -3.70 -10.86 1.94
C LEU A 43 -4.23 -11.53 3.21
N PRO A 44 -3.36 -11.94 4.16
CA PRO A 44 -3.78 -12.66 5.37
C PRO A 44 -4.80 -11.91 6.23
N TRP A 45 -4.69 -10.57 6.31
CA TRP A 45 -5.52 -9.73 7.17
C TRP A 45 -7.01 -9.76 6.81
N VAL A 46 -7.36 -10.16 5.58
CA VAL A 46 -8.75 -10.19 5.10
C VAL A 46 -9.58 -11.15 5.93
N GLY A 47 -9.04 -12.32 6.30
CA GLY A 47 -9.71 -13.30 7.16
C GLY A 47 -9.94 -12.82 8.59
N HIS A 48 -9.19 -11.81 9.03
CA HIS A 48 -9.30 -11.20 10.36
C HIS A 48 -10.20 -9.95 10.38
N THR A 49 -10.63 -9.47 9.23
CA THR A 49 -11.54 -8.31 9.10
C THR A 49 -12.94 -8.85 8.84
N THR A 50 -13.76 -9.01 9.88
CA THR A 50 -15.07 -9.69 9.81
C THR A 50 -16.25 -8.77 10.16
N LYS A 51 -15.97 -7.66 10.83
CA LYS A 51 -16.94 -6.63 11.21
C LYS A 51 -16.34 -5.24 10.99
N ILE A 52 -17.20 -4.22 10.93
CA ILE A 52 -16.76 -2.85 10.68
C ILE A 52 -15.78 -2.34 11.74
N GLU A 53 -15.90 -2.79 12.99
CA GLU A 53 -15.02 -2.40 14.10
C GLU A 53 -13.56 -2.78 13.82
N ASP A 54 -13.31 -3.87 13.09
CA ASP A 54 -11.95 -4.28 12.72
C ASP A 54 -11.33 -3.26 11.75
N THR A 55 -12.13 -2.74 10.82
CA THR A 55 -11.70 -1.66 9.91
C THR A 55 -11.52 -0.34 10.64
N GLN A 56 -12.40 -0.02 11.60
CA GLN A 56 -12.23 1.17 12.44
C GLN A 56 -10.94 1.10 13.26
N GLU A 57 -10.61 -0.07 13.80
CA GLU A 57 -9.39 -0.27 14.57
C GLU A 57 -8.14 -0.15 13.71
N PHE A 58 -8.17 -0.73 12.49
CA PHE A 58 -7.14 -0.49 11.49
C PHE A 58 -6.94 1.02 11.24
N ILE A 59 -8.01 1.78 11.02
CA ILE A 59 -7.92 3.24 10.78
C ILE A 59 -7.28 3.96 11.98
N ARG A 60 -7.69 3.63 13.22
CA ARG A 60 -7.09 4.23 14.43
C ARG A 60 -5.61 3.90 14.55
N HIS A 61 -5.23 2.66 14.27
CA HIS A 61 -3.84 2.24 14.27
C HIS A 61 -3.02 3.00 13.22
N SER A 62 -3.49 3.06 11.98
CA SER A 62 -2.85 3.80 10.89
C SER A 62 -2.64 5.27 11.21
N LEU A 63 -3.66 5.95 11.75
CA LEU A 63 -3.55 7.34 12.19
C LEU A 63 -2.52 7.52 13.31
N THR A 64 -2.46 6.58 14.26
CA THR A 64 -1.44 6.57 15.32
C THR A 64 -0.04 6.42 14.74
N GLN A 65 0.14 5.52 13.76
CA GLN A 65 1.42 5.29 13.09
C GLN A 65 1.86 6.51 12.27
N TYR A 66 0.93 7.17 11.57
CA TYR A 66 1.21 8.43 10.88
C TYR A 66 1.79 9.48 11.83
N VAL A 67 1.14 9.72 12.98
CA VAL A 67 1.63 10.67 13.99
C VAL A 67 2.97 10.23 14.58
N LYS A 68 3.15 8.94 14.84
CA LYS A 68 4.32 8.39 15.54
C LYS A 68 5.58 8.37 14.67
N ASN A 69 5.45 8.01 13.39
CA ASN A 69 6.62 7.79 12.54
C ASN A 69 6.50 8.28 11.10
N GLY A 70 5.34 8.81 10.69
CA GLY A 70 5.08 9.27 9.32
C GLY A 70 4.61 8.17 8.36
N SER A 71 4.24 6.97 8.85
CA SER A 71 3.66 5.93 7.97
C SER A 71 2.34 6.42 7.39
N ILE A 72 2.12 6.18 6.11
CA ILE A 72 0.92 6.63 5.41
C ILE A 72 0.11 5.39 5.06
N ASP A 73 -1.15 5.39 5.43
CA ASP A 73 -2.19 4.56 4.80
C ASP A 73 -3.17 5.53 4.14
N ALA A 74 -3.42 5.32 2.85
CA ALA A 74 -4.22 6.24 2.05
C ALA A 74 -5.26 5.48 1.21
N PRO A 75 -6.56 5.81 1.31
CA PRO A 75 -7.55 5.36 0.34
C PRO A 75 -7.21 5.85 -1.06
N VAL A 76 -7.41 4.96 -2.03
CA VAL A 76 -7.23 5.23 -3.45
C VAL A 76 -8.59 5.46 -4.08
N PHE A 77 -8.76 6.62 -4.72
CA PHE A 77 -9.96 6.98 -5.44
C PHE A 77 -9.70 7.02 -6.94
N TYR A 78 -10.63 6.45 -7.70
CA TYR A 78 -10.66 6.53 -9.17
C TYR A 78 -12.02 7.09 -9.61
N LYS A 79 -12.00 8.22 -10.33
CA LYS A 79 -13.19 8.94 -10.78
C LYS A 79 -14.20 9.20 -9.65
N GLY A 80 -13.68 9.59 -8.48
CA GLY A 80 -14.45 9.89 -7.28
C GLY A 80 -14.96 8.67 -6.51
N LYS A 81 -14.65 7.44 -6.94
CA LYS A 81 -15.02 6.21 -6.22
C LYS A 81 -13.83 5.66 -5.46
N LEU A 82 -14.04 5.25 -4.21
CA LEU A 82 -13.06 4.49 -3.44
C LEU A 82 -12.86 3.11 -4.08
N VAL A 83 -11.62 2.80 -4.45
CA VAL A 83 -11.28 1.58 -5.22
C VAL A 83 -10.11 0.79 -4.63
N GLY A 84 -9.56 1.19 -3.49
CA GLY A 84 -8.52 0.42 -2.81
C GLY A 84 -7.76 1.23 -1.78
N MET A 85 -6.59 0.73 -1.41
CA MET A 85 -5.68 1.38 -0.46
C MET A 85 -4.24 1.27 -0.97
N ILE A 86 -3.44 2.25 -0.60
CA ILE A 86 -1.99 2.20 -0.72
C ILE A 86 -1.33 2.71 0.56
N ALA A 87 -0.20 2.12 0.90
CA ALA A 87 0.53 2.41 2.12
C ALA A 87 2.02 2.61 1.86
N LEU A 88 2.63 3.47 2.69
CA LEU A 88 4.07 3.61 2.87
C LEU A 88 4.37 3.42 4.36
N LEU A 89 4.83 2.23 4.72
CA LEU A 89 5.01 1.79 6.10
C LEU A 89 6.46 2.02 6.55
N ILE A 90 6.70 3.06 7.36
CA ILE A 90 8.05 3.47 7.75
C ILE A 90 8.60 2.55 8.84
N SER A 91 9.74 1.93 8.54
CA SER A 91 10.47 1.11 9.50
C SER A 91 11.40 1.97 10.35
N LYS A 92 11.25 1.89 11.68
CA LYS A 92 12.18 2.49 12.64
C LYS A 92 13.36 1.58 12.98
N ARG A 93 13.43 0.40 12.38
CA ARG A 93 14.48 -0.59 12.63
C ARG A 93 15.86 0.01 12.37
N TYR A 94 16.68 0.09 13.41
CA TYR A 94 18.07 0.57 13.42
C TYR A 94 18.30 1.90 12.67
N ASN A 95 17.29 2.77 12.60
CA ASN A 95 17.37 4.03 11.84
C ASN A 95 17.85 3.86 10.38
N LEU A 96 17.54 2.73 9.73
CA LEU A 96 17.97 2.42 8.36
C LEU A 96 17.35 3.34 7.29
N LYS A 97 16.38 4.18 7.68
CA LYS A 97 15.59 5.04 6.79
C LYS A 97 14.99 4.23 5.64
N ARG A 98 14.14 3.26 5.96
CA ARG A 98 13.47 2.41 4.97
C ARG A 98 11.97 2.33 5.20
N ALA A 99 11.23 1.97 4.16
CA ALA A 99 9.79 1.73 4.24
C ALA A 99 9.36 0.60 3.32
N ASP A 100 8.24 -0.03 3.65
CA ASP A 100 7.56 -0.97 2.76
C ASP A 100 6.39 -0.26 2.06
N ILE A 101 6.20 -0.52 0.77
CA ILE A 101 4.97 -0.16 0.06
C ILE A 101 4.05 -1.37 0.06
N GLY A 102 2.83 -1.17 0.56
CA GLY A 102 1.74 -2.14 0.51
C GLY A 102 0.53 -1.56 -0.22
N TYR A 103 -0.26 -2.40 -0.88
CA TYR A 103 -1.47 -1.95 -1.59
C TYR A 103 -2.43 -3.09 -1.87
N TRP A 104 -3.68 -2.71 -2.13
CA TRP A 104 -4.67 -3.57 -2.75
C TRP A 104 -5.68 -2.73 -3.53
N LEU A 105 -6.34 -3.34 -4.50
CA LEU A 105 -7.26 -2.66 -5.39
C LEU A 105 -8.47 -3.55 -5.70
N ASP A 106 -9.65 -2.94 -5.77
CA ASP A 106 -10.88 -3.52 -6.28
C ASP A 106 -10.62 -4.23 -7.62
N SER A 107 -11.08 -5.47 -7.73
CA SER A 107 -10.85 -6.36 -8.87
C SER A 107 -11.28 -5.73 -10.20
N GLU A 108 -12.42 -5.03 -10.21
CA GLU A 108 -12.96 -4.31 -11.37
C GLU A 108 -12.10 -3.10 -11.82
N HIS A 109 -11.13 -2.70 -10.99
CA HIS A 109 -10.25 -1.56 -11.24
C HIS A 109 -8.80 -1.97 -11.52
N GLN A 110 -8.48 -3.27 -11.51
CA GLN A 110 -7.18 -3.78 -11.88
C GLN A 110 -6.88 -3.62 -13.38
N GLY A 111 -5.61 -3.75 -13.77
CA GLY A 111 -5.17 -3.59 -15.17
C GLY A 111 -5.15 -2.15 -15.70
N LYS A 112 -5.63 -1.16 -14.93
CA LYS A 112 -5.71 0.26 -15.33
C LYS A 112 -4.48 1.11 -14.97
N GLY A 113 -3.45 0.49 -14.39
CA GLY A 113 -2.22 1.18 -13.95
C GLY A 113 -2.38 2.08 -12.70
N ILE A 114 -3.54 2.02 -12.02
CA ILE A 114 -3.86 2.87 -10.86
C ILE A 114 -2.81 2.73 -9.75
N ILE A 115 -2.58 1.49 -9.29
CA ILE A 115 -1.60 1.21 -8.23
C ILE A 115 -0.18 1.60 -8.64
N SER A 116 0.23 1.38 -9.89
CA SER A 116 1.57 1.79 -10.33
C SER A 116 1.77 3.31 -10.21
N LYS A 117 0.78 4.11 -10.58
CA LYS A 117 0.84 5.58 -10.43
C LYS A 117 0.85 6.00 -8.96
N CYS A 118 0.01 5.39 -8.13
CA CYS A 118 -0.01 5.66 -6.68
C CYS A 118 1.31 5.25 -6.01
N ALA A 119 1.88 4.10 -6.37
CA ALA A 119 3.15 3.61 -5.84
C ALA A 119 4.33 4.49 -6.28
N GLN A 120 4.33 5.00 -7.51
CA GLN A 120 5.29 6.02 -7.95
C GLN A 120 5.23 7.27 -7.05
N LYS A 121 4.02 7.72 -6.68
CA LYS A 121 3.87 8.84 -5.74
C LYS A 121 4.41 8.51 -4.34
N MET A 122 4.25 7.27 -3.88
CA MET A 122 4.85 6.83 -2.61
C MET A 122 6.38 6.80 -2.66
N LEU A 123 6.99 6.45 -3.80
CA LEU A 123 8.44 6.57 -4.01
C LEU A 123 8.88 8.04 -3.91
N GLU A 124 8.18 8.95 -4.58
CA GLU A 124 8.46 10.40 -4.51
C GLU A 124 8.39 10.90 -3.07
N ILE A 125 7.31 10.60 -2.34
CA ILE A 125 7.15 10.99 -0.94
C ILE A 125 8.28 10.38 -0.09
N GLY A 126 8.53 9.09 -0.23
CA GLY A 126 9.53 8.38 0.56
C GLY A 126 10.95 8.91 0.34
N PHE A 127 11.38 9.05 -0.91
CA PHE A 127 12.75 9.47 -1.23
C PHE A 127 12.98 10.96 -1.13
N GLU A 128 12.00 11.79 -1.52
CA GLU A 128 12.18 13.24 -1.65
C GLU A 128 11.72 13.99 -0.39
N LYS A 129 10.65 13.54 0.28
CA LYS A 129 10.15 14.20 1.51
C LYS A 129 10.68 13.55 2.78
N TYR A 130 10.68 12.21 2.85
CA TYR A 130 11.14 11.49 4.04
C TYR A 130 12.62 11.10 4.00
N ASN A 131 13.32 11.38 2.89
CA ASN A 131 14.74 11.10 2.71
C ASN A 131 15.08 9.64 3.08
N LEU A 132 14.21 8.71 2.66
CA LEU A 132 14.45 7.28 2.80
C LEU A 132 15.63 6.86 1.91
N ARG A 133 16.30 5.77 2.29
CA ARG A 133 17.43 5.16 1.57
C ARG A 133 17.02 3.95 0.75
N LYS A 134 15.97 3.24 1.16
CA LYS A 134 15.48 2.01 0.52
C LYS A 134 13.97 1.89 0.71
N ILE A 135 13.27 1.49 -0.34
CA ILE A 135 11.85 1.13 -0.29
C ILE A 135 11.69 -0.29 -0.81
N THR A 136 10.79 -1.06 -0.19
CA THR A 136 10.60 -2.48 -0.45
C THR A 136 9.15 -2.79 -0.80
N ILE A 137 8.93 -3.79 -1.67
CA ILE A 137 7.62 -4.41 -1.93
C ILE A 137 7.79 -5.90 -1.71
N HIS A 138 6.88 -6.48 -0.92
CA HIS A 138 6.78 -7.91 -0.70
C HIS A 138 5.53 -8.43 -1.40
N CYS A 139 5.65 -9.49 -2.18
CA CYS A 139 4.50 -10.11 -2.84
C CYS A 139 4.71 -11.59 -3.09
N ALA A 140 3.62 -12.36 -3.06
CA ALA A 140 3.68 -13.79 -3.37
C ALA A 140 4.26 -14.02 -4.77
N THR A 141 5.07 -15.07 -4.92
CA THR A 141 5.72 -15.42 -6.20
C THR A 141 4.71 -15.57 -7.34
N ASP A 142 3.52 -16.09 -7.02
CA ASP A 142 2.45 -16.35 -7.98
C ASP A 142 1.56 -15.12 -8.25
N ASN A 143 1.71 -14.05 -7.45
CA ASN A 143 0.98 -12.80 -7.66
C ASN A 143 1.67 -11.97 -8.76
N SER A 144 1.45 -12.39 -10.01
CA SER A 144 2.02 -11.75 -11.20
C SER A 144 1.66 -10.26 -11.29
N ASN A 145 0.46 -9.87 -10.88
CA ASN A 145 0.02 -8.47 -10.88
C ASN A 145 0.89 -7.59 -9.97
N SER A 146 1.11 -8.01 -8.73
CA SER A 146 1.95 -7.29 -7.76
C SER A 146 3.43 -7.31 -8.15
N CYS A 147 3.95 -8.47 -8.59
CA CYS A 147 5.30 -8.57 -9.15
C CYS A 147 5.53 -7.61 -10.33
N ASN A 148 4.55 -7.47 -11.21
CA ASN A 148 4.64 -6.58 -12.37
C ASN A 148 4.59 -5.09 -11.97
N VAL A 149 3.94 -4.72 -10.86
CA VAL A 149 4.02 -3.35 -10.34
C VAL A 149 5.46 -3.03 -9.92
N ALA A 150 6.10 -3.90 -9.13
CA ALA A 150 7.48 -3.70 -8.69
C ALA A 150 8.45 -3.59 -9.88
N LYS A 151 8.34 -4.51 -10.85
CA LYS A 151 9.18 -4.50 -12.07
C LYS A 151 9.01 -3.22 -12.90
N ARG A 152 7.78 -2.75 -13.10
CA ARG A 152 7.51 -1.51 -13.87
C ARG A 152 8.10 -0.26 -13.21
N LEU A 153 8.20 -0.26 -11.88
CA LEU A 153 8.74 0.85 -11.11
C LEU A 153 10.26 0.76 -10.92
N GLY A 154 10.93 -0.17 -11.62
CA GLY A 154 12.38 -0.30 -11.58
C GLY A 154 12.93 -0.92 -10.29
N PHE A 155 12.10 -1.61 -9.51
CA PHE A 155 12.61 -2.34 -8.35
C PHE A 155 13.47 -3.54 -8.79
N HIS A 156 14.57 -3.74 -8.07
CA HIS A 156 15.40 -4.93 -8.13
C HIS A 156 14.74 -6.08 -7.36
N LEU A 157 14.85 -7.32 -7.85
CA LEU A 157 14.45 -8.51 -7.09
C LEU A 157 15.62 -8.94 -6.18
N ASP A 158 15.53 -8.63 -4.88
CA ASP A 158 16.55 -9.01 -3.91
C ASP A 158 16.60 -10.54 -3.69
N GLY A 159 15.46 -11.21 -3.82
CA GLY A 159 15.34 -12.66 -3.71
C GLY A 159 13.93 -13.13 -3.32
N THR A 160 13.82 -14.42 -3.03
CA THR A 160 12.57 -15.08 -2.61
C THR A 160 12.73 -15.66 -1.21
N LEU A 161 11.85 -15.24 -0.30
CA LEU A 161 11.73 -15.80 1.05
C LEU A 161 10.77 -16.99 0.99
N ARG A 162 11.25 -18.17 1.41
CA ARG A 162 10.46 -19.40 1.37
C ARG A 162 9.55 -19.49 2.59
N GLN A 163 8.30 -19.87 2.38
CA GLN A 163 7.30 -20.08 3.44
C GLN A 163 7.14 -18.87 4.39
N GLU A 164 7.10 -17.67 3.81
CA GLU A 164 7.17 -16.41 4.56
C GLU A 164 5.77 -15.88 4.92
N ALA A 165 4.72 -16.29 4.21
CA ALA A 165 3.34 -15.90 4.52
C ALA A 165 2.41 -17.11 4.59
N LYS A 166 1.37 -17.00 5.42
CA LYS A 166 0.24 -17.94 5.46
C LYS A 166 -1.05 -17.20 5.15
N VAL A 167 -1.78 -17.65 4.14
CA VAL A 167 -3.06 -17.11 3.71
C VAL A 167 -4.08 -18.26 3.70
N GLY A 168 -5.02 -18.25 4.64
CA GLY A 168 -5.84 -19.45 4.90
C GLY A 168 -4.93 -20.63 5.26
N GLU A 169 -5.08 -21.76 4.57
CA GLU A 169 -4.16 -22.92 4.72
C GLU A 169 -2.97 -22.91 3.76
N LYS A 170 -2.91 -21.95 2.82
CA LYS A 170 -1.81 -21.84 1.86
C LYS A 170 -0.61 -21.18 2.51
N ILE A 171 0.55 -21.82 2.38
CA ILE A 171 1.86 -21.25 2.74
C ILE A 171 2.50 -20.74 1.46
N GLU A 172 2.94 -19.49 1.47
CA GLU A 172 3.40 -18.76 0.29
C GLU A 172 4.87 -18.36 0.42
N ASP A 173 5.57 -18.48 -0.70
CA ASP A 173 6.87 -17.87 -0.90
C ASP A 173 6.68 -16.40 -1.31
N LEU A 174 7.48 -15.49 -0.75
CA LEU A 174 7.40 -14.06 -1.06
C LEU A 174 8.64 -13.59 -1.82
N ASN A 175 8.43 -13.00 -2.99
CA ASN A 175 9.45 -12.18 -3.63
C ASN A 175 9.62 -10.87 -2.85
N VAL A 176 10.88 -10.51 -2.62
CA VAL A 176 11.27 -9.24 -2.01
C VAL A 176 11.89 -8.37 -3.08
N PHE A 177 11.19 -7.32 -3.44
CA PHE A 177 11.68 -6.31 -4.36
C PHE A 177 12.17 -5.10 -3.58
N SER A 178 13.27 -4.49 -4.00
CA SER A 178 13.75 -3.24 -3.43
C SER A 178 14.24 -2.24 -4.45
N ILE A 179 14.16 -0.97 -4.09
CA ILE A 179 14.79 0.12 -4.82
C ILE A 179 15.45 1.05 -3.81
N THR A 180 16.67 1.48 -4.11
CA THR A 180 17.41 2.44 -3.31
C THR A 180 17.21 3.86 -3.83
N GLN A 181 17.52 4.85 -2.99
CA GLN A 181 17.44 6.25 -3.38
C GLN A 181 18.34 6.58 -4.59
N ASN A 182 19.46 5.88 -4.76
CA ASN A 182 20.37 6.10 -5.89
C ASN A 182 19.76 5.54 -7.18
N GLU A 183 19.29 4.29 -7.17
CA GLU A 183 18.62 3.69 -8.33
C GLU A 183 17.36 4.48 -8.73
N TYR A 184 16.59 4.97 -7.77
CA TYR A 184 15.43 5.84 -8.05
C TYR A 184 15.82 7.12 -8.80
N LYS A 185 16.96 7.73 -8.48
CA LYS A 185 17.45 8.94 -9.16
C LYS A 185 17.92 8.68 -10.58
N GLU A 186 18.30 7.45 -10.91
CA GLU A 186 18.77 7.06 -12.24
C GLU A 186 17.62 6.79 -13.22
N ILE A 187 16.43 6.46 -12.71
CA ILE A 187 15.24 6.12 -13.52
C ILE A 187 14.16 7.22 -13.55
N LYS A 188 14.37 8.33 -12.85
CA LYS A 188 13.48 9.51 -12.83
C LYS A 188 13.77 10.43 -14.01
#